data_AF-A0A963WCX8-F1
#
_entry.id   AF-A0A963WCX8-F1
#
_cell.length_a   1.000
_cell.length_b   1.000
_cell.length_c   1.000
_cell.angle_alpha   90.00
_cell.angle_beta   90.00
_cell.angle_gamma   90.00
#
_symmetry.space_group_name_H-M   'P 1'
#
loop_
_entity.id
_entity.type
_entity.pdbx_description
1 polymer ?
#
loop_
_entity_poly.entity_id
_entity_poly.type
_entity_poly.pdbx_seq_one_letter_code
_entity_poly.pdbx_strand_id
1 'polypeptide(L)'
;ASPKTQSALLEAMEEQQVSVEGETRPLPQPFFVIATQNPHDQLGTYQLPESQLDRFLMRISLGYPERAAERELLAGSGRRDMVEHLPAVLNAADLAELQAAVARVHVAEPLLDYVQDLVAATRSGRWFLQGLSPRAAIALMRAARAQALVAGRDYVAPDDVQAILPQCVAHRMIPVSDAGRGAVEQVRAMIDEIDLK
;
A
#
# COMPACT_ATOMS: atom_id res chain seq x y z
N ALA A 1 9.22 16.92 -8.64
CA ALA A 1 10.62 16.43 -8.68
C ALA A 1 10.97 16.09 -10.12
N SER A 2 12.23 16.24 -10.53
CA SER A 2 12.65 15.82 -11.88
C SER A 2 12.53 14.29 -12.02
N PRO A 3 12.32 13.75 -13.24
CA PRO A 3 12.30 12.30 -13.46
C PRO A 3 13.57 11.59 -12.96
N LYS A 4 14.74 12.24 -13.03
CA LYS A 4 16.00 11.69 -12.50
C LYS A 4 15.96 11.51 -10.98
N THR A 5 15.40 12.49 -10.27
CA THR A 5 15.24 12.43 -8.81
C THR A 5 14.25 11.34 -8.40
N GLN A 6 13.17 11.16 -9.16
CA GLN A 6 12.20 10.08 -8.93
C GLN A 6 12.85 8.70 -9.15
N SER A 7 13.61 8.52 -10.23
CA SER A 7 14.32 7.26 -10.50
C SER A 7 15.31 6.89 -9.40
N ALA A 8 16.11 7.86 -8.92
CA ALA A 8 17.08 7.62 -7.84
C ALA A 8 16.41 7.18 -6.52
N LEU A 9 15.25 7.76 -6.18
CA LEU A 9 14.47 7.33 -5.00
C LEU A 9 13.97 5.89 -5.16
N LEU A 10 13.47 5.54 -6.34
CA LEU A 10 12.92 4.21 -6.61
C LEU A 10 14.01 3.13 -6.67
N GLU A 11 15.19 3.48 -7.16
CA GLU A 11 16.38 2.62 -7.08
C GLU A 11 16.77 2.38 -5.62
N ALA A 12 16.81 3.43 -4.80
CA ALA A 12 17.07 3.29 -3.36
C ALA A 12 16.02 2.43 -2.65
N MET A 13 14.74 2.51 -3.06
CA MET A 13 13.66 1.67 -2.54
C MET A 13 13.80 0.19 -2.93
N GLU A 14 14.25 -0.10 -4.14
CA GLU A 14 14.38 -1.48 -4.65
C GLU A 14 15.67 -2.15 -4.16
N GLU A 15 16.79 -1.43 -4.25
CA GLU A 15 18.14 -1.96 -3.96
C GLU A 15 18.54 -1.80 -2.48
N GLN A 16 17.78 -1.03 -1.69
CA GLN A 16 18.07 -0.73 -0.29
C GLN A 16 19.48 -0.15 -0.03
N GLN A 17 20.06 0.47 -1.05
CA GLN A 17 21.38 1.07 -1.02
C GLN A 17 21.44 2.27 -1.96
N VAL A 18 22.43 3.14 -1.75
CA VAL A 18 22.69 4.29 -2.60
C VAL A 18 24.17 4.33 -2.97
N SER A 19 24.47 4.64 -4.22
CA SER A 19 25.85 4.79 -4.72
C SER A 19 26.15 6.26 -4.97
N VAL A 20 27.17 6.80 -4.28
CA VAL A 20 27.62 8.19 -4.41
C VAL A 20 29.14 8.18 -4.59
N GLU A 21 29.64 8.84 -5.62
CA GLU A 21 31.09 8.96 -5.91
C GLU A 21 31.82 7.60 -6.02
N GLY A 22 31.11 6.56 -6.49
CA GLY A 22 31.68 5.22 -6.64
C GLY A 22 31.65 4.36 -5.36
N GLU A 23 31.17 4.90 -4.24
CA GLU A 23 30.95 4.15 -3.00
C GLU A 23 29.47 3.79 -2.82
N THR A 24 29.19 2.51 -2.63
CA THR A 24 27.85 2.01 -2.31
C THR A 24 27.65 1.97 -0.79
N ARG A 25 26.57 2.60 -0.32
CA ARG A 25 26.22 2.71 1.11
C ARG A 25 24.84 2.08 1.35
N PRO A 26 24.71 1.13 2.29
CA PRO A 26 23.42 0.55 2.62
C PRO A 26 22.51 1.57 3.31
N LEU A 27 21.20 1.47 3.07
CA LEU A 27 20.21 2.26 3.80
C LEU A 27 19.99 1.70 5.22
N PRO A 28 19.51 2.54 6.16
CA PRO A 28 19.16 2.08 7.51
C PRO A 28 18.11 0.97 7.47
N GLN A 29 18.05 0.14 8.50
CA GLN A 29 16.98 -0.83 8.69
C GLN A 29 16.26 -0.57 10.02
N PRO A 30 14.93 -0.38 10.03
CA PRO A 30 14.01 -0.41 8.89
C PRO A 30 14.09 0.86 8.01
N PHE A 31 13.82 0.70 6.71
CA PHE A 31 13.66 1.81 5.75
C PHE A 31 12.35 1.66 4.99
N PHE A 32 11.58 2.74 4.92
CA PHE A 32 10.36 2.81 4.11
C PHE A 32 10.15 4.24 3.61
N VAL A 33 9.39 4.37 2.53
CA VAL A 33 9.12 5.65 1.87
C VAL A 33 7.63 5.94 1.90
N ILE A 34 7.28 7.13 2.37
CA ILE A 34 5.96 7.74 2.15
C ILE A 34 6.14 8.80 1.07
N ALA A 35 5.48 8.60 -0.07
CA ALA A 35 5.42 9.59 -1.13
C ALA A 35 4.01 10.18 -1.20
N THR A 36 3.92 11.52 -1.18
CA THR A 36 2.65 12.23 -1.37
C THR A 36 2.63 12.88 -2.74
N GLN A 37 1.50 12.80 -3.42
CA GLN A 37 1.27 13.48 -4.68
C GLN A 37 -0.03 14.28 -4.62
N ASN A 38 0.02 15.54 -5.03
CA ASN A 38 -1.19 16.34 -5.20
C ASN A 38 -1.87 15.94 -6.52
N PRO A 39 -3.17 15.62 -6.51
CA PRO A 39 -3.85 15.05 -7.68
C PRO A 39 -4.14 16.07 -8.79
N HIS A 40 -4.09 17.36 -8.49
CA HIS A 40 -4.31 18.41 -9.47
C HIS A 40 -3.00 18.84 -10.12
N ASP A 41 -2.98 18.87 -11.46
CA ASP A 41 -1.84 19.29 -12.27
C ASP A 41 -1.36 20.69 -11.84
N GLN A 42 -0.30 20.70 -11.05
CA GLN A 42 0.52 21.89 -10.90
C GLN A 42 1.55 21.85 -12.03
N LEU A 43 1.62 22.94 -12.80
CA LEU A 43 2.67 23.16 -13.80
C LEU A 43 4.04 22.76 -13.22
N GLY A 44 4.68 21.75 -13.81
CA GLY A 44 5.98 21.22 -13.36
C GLY A 44 5.94 19.95 -12.49
N THR A 45 4.78 19.31 -12.33
CA THR A 45 4.68 17.98 -11.71
C THR A 45 4.72 16.87 -12.76
N TYR A 46 5.66 15.93 -12.61
CA TYR A 46 5.74 14.74 -13.45
C TYR A 46 5.03 13.59 -12.72
N GLN A 47 3.95 13.09 -13.33
CA GLN A 47 3.27 11.89 -12.87
C GLN A 47 4.25 10.71 -12.85
N LEU A 48 4.17 9.87 -11.82
CA LEU A 48 4.94 8.62 -11.77
C LEU A 48 4.41 7.67 -12.86
N PRO A 49 5.26 7.14 -13.75
CA PRO A 49 4.88 6.06 -14.65
C PRO A 49 4.32 4.86 -13.88
N GLU A 50 3.43 4.08 -14.50
CA GLU A 50 2.82 2.90 -13.88
C GLU A 50 3.86 1.88 -13.37
N SER A 51 4.94 1.68 -14.13
CA SER A 51 6.06 0.82 -13.74
C SER A 51 6.77 1.28 -12.46
N GLN A 52 6.66 2.56 -12.11
CA GLN A 52 7.18 3.14 -10.88
C GLN A 52 6.16 3.03 -9.74
N LEU A 53 4.88 3.25 -10.02
CA LEU A 53 3.79 3.06 -9.05
C LEU A 53 3.69 1.61 -8.55
N ASP A 54 4.04 0.62 -9.37
CA ASP A 54 4.02 -0.79 -8.97
C ASP A 54 4.98 -1.12 -7.81
N ARG A 55 5.99 -0.26 -7.56
CA ARG A 55 6.93 -0.38 -6.42
C ARG A 55 6.33 0.05 -5.09
N PHE A 56 5.23 0.79 -5.10
CA PHE A 56 4.53 1.15 -3.87
C PHE A 56 3.60 0.02 -3.45
N LEU A 57 3.75 -0.44 -2.20
CA LEU A 57 2.90 -1.49 -1.62
C LEU A 57 1.43 -1.06 -1.58
N MET A 58 1.17 0.19 -1.19
CA MET A 58 -0.17 0.76 -1.06
C MET A 58 -0.22 2.16 -1.64
N ARG A 59 -1.38 2.52 -2.19
CA ARG A 59 -1.77 3.90 -2.46
C ARG A 59 -3.02 4.23 -1.66
N ILE A 60 -2.93 5.27 -0.84
CA ILE A 60 -4.01 5.72 0.02
C ILE A 60 -4.40 7.14 -0.38
N SER A 61 -5.69 7.41 -0.42
CA SER A 61 -6.23 8.75 -0.63
C SER A 61 -6.71 9.30 0.70
N LEU A 62 -6.17 10.45 1.11
CA LEU A 62 -6.65 11.19 2.26
C LEU A 62 -7.76 12.13 1.79
N GLY A 63 -8.97 11.90 2.29
CA GLY A 63 -10.08 12.85 2.17
C GLY A 63 -9.96 13.99 3.19
N TYR A 64 -10.96 14.85 3.19
CA TYR A 64 -11.13 15.82 4.27
C TYR A 64 -11.51 15.10 5.57
N PRO A 65 -11.04 15.58 6.74
CA PRO A 65 -11.45 15.05 8.02
C PRO A 65 -12.96 15.25 8.23
N GLU A 66 -13.56 14.43 9.09
CA GLU A 66 -14.92 14.67 9.53
C GLU A 66 -15.04 16.02 10.26
N ARG A 67 -16.24 16.61 10.22
CA ARG A 67 -16.52 17.96 10.77
C ARG A 67 -16.06 18.12 12.23
N ALA A 68 -16.19 17.08 13.05
CA ALA A 68 -15.75 17.11 14.45
C ALA A 68 -14.21 17.20 14.55
N ALA A 69 -13.49 16.33 13.84
CA ALA A 69 -12.03 16.35 13.78
C ALA A 69 -11.48 17.65 13.15
N GLU A 70 -12.17 18.18 12.12
CA GLU A 70 -11.83 19.47 11.51
C GLU A 70 -12.01 20.62 12.51
N ARG A 71 -13.11 20.64 13.26
CA ARG A 71 -13.33 21.64 14.31
C ARG A 71 -12.24 21.61 15.37
N GLU A 72 -11.77 20.43 15.79
CA GLU A 72 -10.65 20.31 16.74
C GLU A 72 -9.33 20.80 16.16
N LEU A 73 -9.09 20.60 14.86
CA LEU A 73 -7.94 21.16 14.14
C LEU A 73 -8.01 22.70 14.14
N LEU A 74 -9.17 23.25 13.79
CA LEU A 74 -9.40 24.70 13.72
C LEU A 74 -9.39 25.38 15.10
N ALA A 75 -9.78 24.68 16.16
CA ALA A 75 -9.71 25.15 17.53
C ALA A 75 -8.27 25.34 18.05
N GLY A 76 -7.25 24.97 17.26
CA GLY A 76 -5.85 25.21 17.59
C GLY A 76 -5.33 24.32 18.72
N SER A 77 -6.00 23.20 19.00
CA SER A 77 -5.50 22.14 19.88
C SER A 77 -4.03 21.88 19.50
N GLY A 78 -3.09 22.13 20.42
CA GLY A 78 -1.64 22.21 20.18
C GLY A 78 -1.00 20.90 19.70
N ARG A 79 -1.36 20.46 18.48
CA ARG A 79 -0.92 19.19 17.90
C ARG A 79 0.58 19.15 17.66
N ARG A 80 1.23 20.31 17.44
CA ARG A 80 2.70 20.39 17.35
C ARG A 80 3.34 20.00 18.68
N ASP A 81 2.90 20.61 19.77
CA ASP A 81 3.40 20.28 21.11
C ASP A 81 3.09 18.82 21.47
N MET A 82 1.92 18.30 21.10
CA MET A 82 1.59 16.88 21.32
C MET A 82 2.55 15.93 20.58
N VAL A 83 2.94 16.25 19.35
CA VAL A 83 3.88 15.42 18.58
C VAL A 83 5.28 15.47 19.19
N GLU A 84 5.73 16.64 19.66
CA GLU A 84 7.03 16.78 20.32
C GLU A 84 7.13 16.00 21.63
N HIS A 85 6.01 15.82 22.34
CA HIS A 85 5.95 15.13 23.63
C HIS A 85 5.37 13.70 23.55
N LEU A 86 5.14 13.17 22.34
CA LEU A 86 4.58 11.84 22.18
C LEU A 86 5.62 10.79 22.61
N PRO A 87 5.34 9.97 23.64
CA PRO A 87 6.29 8.97 24.08
C PRO A 87 6.46 7.89 23.01
N ALA A 88 7.71 7.53 22.73
CA ALA A 88 8.02 6.40 21.87
C ALA A 88 7.58 5.09 22.56
N VAL A 89 6.69 4.35 21.92
CA VAL A 89 6.19 3.06 22.41
C VAL A 89 6.93 1.86 21.84
N LEU A 90 7.66 2.05 20.74
CA LEU A 90 8.44 1.04 20.04
C LEU A 90 9.77 1.65 19.57
N ASN A 91 10.82 0.85 19.59
CA ASN A 91 12.10 1.15 18.96
C ASN A 91 12.31 0.34 17.66
N ALA A 92 13.45 0.53 16.99
CA ALA A 92 13.74 -0.13 15.73
C ALA A 92 13.88 -1.67 15.83
N ALA A 93 14.42 -2.17 16.95
CA ALA A 93 14.52 -3.61 17.21
C ALA A 93 13.13 -4.22 17.43
N ASP A 94 12.26 -3.56 18.20
CA ASP A 94 10.88 -4.00 18.40
C ASP A 94 10.14 -4.08 17.04
N LEU A 95 10.35 -3.10 16.16
CA LEU A 95 9.75 -3.12 14.82
C LEU A 95 10.28 -4.28 13.96
N ALA A 96 11.58 -4.58 14.04
CA ALA A 96 12.16 -5.72 13.33
C ALA A 96 11.58 -7.06 13.83
N GLU A 97 11.36 -7.20 15.13
CA GLU A 97 10.71 -8.37 15.72
C GLU A 97 9.26 -8.52 15.22
N LEU A 98 8.51 -7.41 15.15
CA LEU A 98 7.15 -7.40 14.60
C LEU A 98 7.15 -7.77 13.11
N GLN A 99 8.08 -7.26 12.30
CA GLN A 99 8.22 -7.66 10.90
C GLN A 99 8.50 -9.16 10.74
N ALA A 100 9.33 -9.73 11.61
CA ALA A 100 9.56 -11.17 11.64
C ALA A 100 8.31 -11.96 12.09
N ALA A 101 7.50 -11.40 13.01
CA ALA A 101 6.24 -11.99 13.43
C ALA A 101 5.20 -12.02 12.30
N VAL A 102 5.10 -10.96 11.50
CA VAL A 102 4.21 -10.92 10.31
C VAL A 102 4.50 -12.09 9.36
N ALA A 103 5.78 -12.44 9.15
CA ALA A 103 6.15 -13.56 8.29
C ALA A 103 5.68 -14.93 8.81
N ARG A 104 5.42 -15.05 10.12
CA ARG A 104 4.97 -16.29 10.78
C ARG A 104 3.44 -16.44 10.85
N VAL A 105 2.68 -15.36 10.62
CA VAL A 105 1.21 -15.39 10.61
C VAL A 105 0.73 -16.46 9.62
N HIS A 106 -0.08 -17.40 10.08
CA HIS A 106 -0.53 -18.54 9.29
C HIS A 106 -1.46 -18.11 8.14
N VAL A 107 -1.34 -18.80 7.01
CA VAL A 107 -2.25 -18.67 5.86
C VAL A 107 -2.65 -20.08 5.46
N ALA A 108 -3.95 -20.37 5.55
CA ALA A 108 -4.50 -21.66 5.17
C ALA A 108 -4.56 -21.81 3.65
N GLU A 109 -4.47 -23.04 3.14
CA GLU A 109 -4.53 -23.32 1.69
C GLU A 109 -5.79 -22.77 1.02
N PRO A 110 -7.02 -22.90 1.59
CA PRO A 110 -8.22 -22.33 0.97
C PRO A 110 -8.16 -20.81 0.80
N LEU A 111 -7.43 -20.11 1.68
CA LEU A 111 -7.25 -18.66 1.54
C LEU A 111 -6.29 -18.32 0.38
N LEU A 112 -5.29 -19.17 0.13
CA LEU A 112 -4.44 -19.02 -1.05
C LEU A 112 -5.25 -19.21 -2.33
N ASP A 113 -6.13 -20.20 -2.37
CA ASP A 113 -7.04 -20.43 -3.50
C ASP A 113 -7.96 -19.22 -3.72
N TYR A 114 -8.53 -18.67 -2.65
CA TYR A 114 -9.32 -17.44 -2.72
C TYR A 114 -8.53 -16.25 -3.30
N VAL A 115 -7.30 -16.04 -2.85
CA VAL A 115 -6.42 -14.98 -3.37
C VAL A 115 -6.07 -15.24 -4.84
N GLN A 116 -5.88 -16.50 -5.24
CA GLN A 116 -5.67 -16.86 -6.64
C GLN A 116 -6.91 -16.58 -7.50
N ASP A 117 -8.12 -16.87 -6.99
CA ASP A 117 -9.38 -16.56 -7.66
C ASP A 117 -9.54 -15.04 -7.85
N LEU A 118 -9.24 -14.23 -6.84
CA LEU A 118 -9.20 -12.77 -6.94
C LEU A 118 -8.21 -12.30 -8.03
N VAL A 119 -6.98 -12.83 -8.01
CA VAL A 119 -5.95 -12.50 -9.01
C VAL A 119 -6.36 -12.94 -10.42
N ALA A 120 -6.97 -14.11 -10.57
CA ALA A 120 -7.46 -14.60 -11.85
C ALA A 120 -8.59 -13.70 -12.38
N ALA A 121 -9.50 -13.26 -11.53
CA ALA A 121 -10.54 -12.31 -11.90
C ALA A 121 -9.97 -10.99 -12.42
N THR A 122 -8.89 -10.48 -11.81
CA THR A 122 -8.20 -9.29 -12.34
C THR A 122 -7.66 -9.47 -13.76
N ARG A 123 -7.29 -10.70 -14.13
CA ARG A 123 -6.69 -11.06 -15.43
C ARG A 123 -7.71 -11.48 -16.48
N SER A 124 -8.98 -11.59 -16.11
CA SER A 124 -10.05 -12.09 -16.98
C SER A 124 -10.42 -11.14 -18.13
N GLY A 125 -10.01 -9.87 -18.07
CA GLY A 125 -10.46 -8.81 -18.99
C GLY A 125 -11.87 -8.29 -18.71
N ARG A 126 -12.62 -8.90 -17.77
CA ARG A 126 -13.96 -8.44 -17.37
C ARG A 126 -13.90 -7.15 -16.57
N TRP A 127 -12.98 -7.09 -15.61
CA TRP A 127 -12.93 -6.01 -14.62
C TRP A 127 -11.94 -4.91 -14.99
N PHE A 128 -10.81 -5.31 -15.59
CA PHE A 128 -9.67 -4.45 -15.85
C PHE A 128 -9.00 -4.81 -17.17
N LEU A 129 -8.38 -3.82 -17.82
CA LEU A 129 -7.61 -3.99 -19.05
C LEU A 129 -6.30 -4.75 -18.83
N GLN A 130 -5.75 -4.67 -17.62
CA GLN A 130 -4.54 -5.37 -17.20
C GLN A 130 -4.77 -5.99 -15.82
N GLY A 131 -4.35 -7.24 -15.66
CA GLY A 131 -4.44 -7.96 -14.40
C GLY A 131 -3.21 -7.81 -13.51
N LEU A 132 -3.35 -8.22 -12.25
CA LEU A 132 -2.30 -8.11 -11.27
C LEU A 132 -1.07 -8.95 -11.61
N SER A 133 0.11 -8.39 -11.37
CA SER A 133 1.39 -9.11 -11.47
C SER A 133 1.55 -10.10 -10.31
N PRO A 134 2.37 -11.17 -10.46
CA PRO A 134 2.74 -12.03 -9.34
C PRO A 134 3.37 -11.27 -8.16
N ARG A 135 4.17 -10.22 -8.46
CA ARG A 135 4.75 -9.34 -7.44
C ARG A 135 3.67 -8.65 -6.59
N ALA A 136 2.63 -8.12 -7.23
CA ALA A 136 1.52 -7.49 -6.54
C ALA A 136 0.75 -8.48 -5.65
N ALA A 137 0.55 -9.72 -6.10
CA ALA A 137 -0.10 -10.76 -5.30
C ALA A 137 0.72 -11.17 -4.06
N ILE A 138 2.06 -11.29 -4.19
CA ILE A 138 2.94 -11.55 -3.04
C ILE A 138 2.90 -10.38 -2.05
N ALA A 139 2.94 -9.15 -2.56
CA ALA A 139 2.87 -7.94 -1.76
C ALA A 139 1.53 -7.83 -0.99
N LEU A 140 0.43 -8.17 -1.65
CA LEU A 140 -0.90 -8.27 -1.06
C LEU A 140 -0.92 -9.25 0.13
N MET A 141 -0.36 -10.45 -0.04
CA MET A 141 -0.32 -11.44 1.03
C MET A 141 0.52 -11.00 2.23
N ARG A 142 1.62 -10.28 2.00
CA ARG A 142 2.42 -9.68 3.08
C ARG A 142 1.61 -8.63 3.84
N ALA A 143 0.86 -7.78 3.14
CA ALA A 143 -0.01 -6.78 3.75
C ALA A 143 -1.16 -7.42 4.55
N ALA A 144 -1.79 -8.48 4.01
CA ALA A 144 -2.87 -9.20 4.72
C ALA A 144 -2.36 -9.88 6.01
N ARG A 145 -1.15 -10.45 6.01
CA ARG A 145 -0.51 -10.96 7.24
C ARG A 145 -0.28 -9.87 8.27
N ALA A 146 0.18 -8.69 7.83
CA ALA A 146 0.37 -7.55 8.72
C ALA A 146 -0.97 -7.06 9.30
N GLN A 147 -2.02 -7.00 8.48
CA GLN A 147 -3.37 -6.64 8.91
C GLN A 147 -3.89 -7.60 9.99
N ALA A 148 -3.74 -8.91 9.78
CA ALA A 148 -4.14 -9.92 10.77
C ALA A 148 -3.39 -9.75 12.09
N LEU A 149 -2.06 -9.55 12.04
CA LEU A 149 -1.24 -9.33 13.23
C LEU A 149 -1.66 -8.08 14.00
N VAL A 150 -1.91 -6.96 13.31
CA VAL A 150 -2.40 -5.71 13.91
C VAL A 150 -3.80 -5.89 14.51
N ALA A 151 -4.62 -6.75 13.92
CA ALA A 151 -5.91 -7.15 14.47
C ALA A 151 -5.81 -8.16 15.64
N GLY A 152 -4.60 -8.52 16.08
CA GLY A 152 -4.36 -9.43 17.20
C GLY A 152 -4.54 -10.91 16.86
N ARG A 153 -4.52 -11.28 15.58
CA ARG A 153 -4.65 -12.66 15.11
C ARG A 153 -3.33 -13.19 14.55
N ASP A 154 -3.11 -14.48 14.73
CA ASP A 154 -1.95 -15.22 14.21
C ASP A 154 -2.26 -15.99 12.91
N TYR A 155 -3.47 -15.81 12.35
CA TYR A 155 -3.88 -16.32 11.06
C TYR A 155 -4.56 -15.23 10.22
N VAL A 156 -4.39 -15.30 8.91
CA VAL A 156 -5.09 -14.41 7.97
C VAL A 156 -6.50 -14.93 7.72
N ALA A 157 -7.48 -14.04 7.82
CA ALA A 157 -8.86 -14.29 7.42
C ALA A 157 -9.15 -13.64 6.06
N PRO A 158 -10.20 -14.09 5.34
CA PRO A 158 -10.65 -13.46 4.10
C PRO A 158 -10.85 -11.94 4.23
N ASP A 159 -11.46 -11.50 5.33
CA ASP A 159 -11.72 -10.10 5.64
C ASP A 159 -10.43 -9.26 5.67
N ASP A 160 -9.30 -9.84 6.09
CA ASP A 160 -8.01 -9.13 6.07
C ASP A 160 -7.59 -8.83 4.64
N VAL A 161 -7.70 -9.81 3.74
CA VAL A 161 -7.37 -9.65 2.32
C VAL A 161 -8.30 -8.61 1.70
N GLN A 162 -9.60 -8.73 1.92
CA GLN A 162 -10.59 -7.82 1.35
C GLN A 162 -10.41 -6.37 1.84
N ALA A 163 -10.05 -6.18 3.12
CA ALA A 163 -9.87 -4.86 3.72
C ALA A 163 -8.69 -4.09 3.11
N ILE A 164 -7.61 -4.78 2.72
CA ILE A 164 -6.40 -4.13 2.18
C ILE A 164 -6.27 -4.24 0.65
N LEU A 165 -7.08 -5.07 -0.02
CA LEU A 165 -6.98 -5.30 -1.46
C LEU A 165 -7.07 -3.98 -2.25
N PRO A 166 -8.11 -3.12 -2.07
CA PRO A 166 -8.23 -1.91 -2.88
C PRO A 166 -7.02 -0.97 -2.77
N GLN A 167 -6.45 -0.82 -1.58
CA GLN A 167 -5.30 0.05 -1.31
C GLN A 167 -4.00 -0.55 -1.86
N CYS A 168 -3.89 -1.88 -1.91
CA CYS A 168 -2.73 -2.57 -2.45
C CYS A 168 -2.73 -2.70 -3.98
N VAL A 169 -3.90 -2.71 -4.62
CA VAL A 169 -3.97 -3.12 -6.04
C VAL A 169 -4.52 -2.03 -6.96
N ALA A 170 -5.42 -1.15 -6.50
CA ALA A 170 -6.14 -0.25 -7.40
C ALA A 170 -5.22 0.71 -8.19
N HIS A 171 -4.06 1.10 -7.64
CA HIS A 171 -3.09 1.95 -8.34
C HIS A 171 -2.32 1.23 -9.45
N ARG A 172 -2.47 -0.10 -9.57
CA ARG A 172 -1.83 -0.95 -10.57
C ARG A 172 -2.80 -1.36 -11.69
N MET A 173 -4.05 -0.88 -11.63
CA MET A 173 -5.14 -1.43 -12.43
C MET A 173 -5.87 -0.35 -13.20
N ILE A 174 -6.25 -0.68 -14.43
CA ILE A 174 -7.02 0.19 -15.31
C ILE A 174 -8.40 -0.44 -15.50
N PRO A 175 -9.48 0.15 -14.93
CA PRO A 175 -10.84 -0.35 -15.14
C PRO A 175 -11.23 -0.38 -16.61
N VAL A 176 -12.07 -1.34 -16.99
CA VAL A 176 -12.70 -1.34 -18.32
C VAL A 176 -13.64 -0.13 -18.46
N SER A 177 -13.64 0.50 -19.63
CA SER A 177 -14.24 1.82 -19.91
C SER A 177 -15.73 1.93 -19.55
N ASP A 178 -16.49 0.85 -19.66
CA ASP A 178 -17.95 0.83 -19.44
C ASP A 178 -18.34 0.75 -17.96
N ALA A 179 -17.39 0.69 -17.02
CA ALA A 179 -17.68 0.52 -15.60
C ALA A 179 -18.21 1.78 -14.90
N GLY A 180 -17.89 2.99 -15.40
CA GLY A 180 -18.27 4.26 -14.76
C GLY A 180 -17.73 4.46 -13.33
N ARG A 181 -16.77 3.64 -12.90
CA ARG A 181 -16.21 3.57 -11.55
C ARG A 181 -14.71 3.86 -11.56
N GLY A 182 -14.20 4.46 -10.49
CA GLY A 182 -12.77 4.54 -10.25
C GLY A 182 -12.17 3.15 -9.96
N ALA A 183 -10.84 3.04 -10.02
CA ALA A 183 -10.16 1.75 -9.83
C ALA A 183 -10.42 1.12 -8.45
N VAL A 184 -10.54 1.93 -7.40
CA VAL A 184 -10.82 1.45 -6.04
C VAL A 184 -12.23 0.86 -5.96
N GLU A 185 -13.22 1.56 -6.51
CA GLU A 185 -14.62 1.13 -6.54
C GLU A 185 -14.80 -0.11 -7.41
N GLN A 186 -14.04 -0.23 -8.50
CA GLN A 186 -14.04 -1.41 -9.37
C GLN A 186 -13.46 -2.63 -8.65
N VAL A 187 -12.38 -2.46 -7.88
CA VAL A 187 -11.82 -3.55 -7.05
C VAL A 187 -12.84 -4.00 -5.99
N ARG A 188 -13.53 -3.06 -5.32
CA ARG A 188 -14.57 -3.41 -4.34
C ARG A 188 -15.71 -4.20 -4.97
N ALA A 189 -16.20 -3.75 -6.12
CA ALA A 189 -17.23 -4.46 -6.88
C ALA A 189 -16.82 -5.88 -7.26
N MET A 190 -15.53 -6.05 -7.64
CA MET A 190 -14.97 -7.35 -7.95
C MET A 190 -14.92 -8.27 -6.72
N ILE A 191 -14.55 -7.75 -5.55
CA ILE A 191 -14.56 -8.53 -4.30
C ILE A 191 -15.97 -9.02 -4.00
N ASP A 192 -16.98 -8.16 -4.14
CA ASP A 192 -18.38 -8.48 -3.83
C ASP A 192 -18.98 -9.57 -4.76
N GLU A 193 -18.43 -9.77 -5.96
CA GLU A 193 -18.86 -10.83 -6.91
C GLU A 193 -18.11 -12.15 -6.72
N ILE A 194 -16.94 -12.14 -6.09
CA ILE A 194 -16.09 -13.34 -5.95
C ILE A 194 -16.30 -13.95 -4.58
N ASP A 195 -17.13 -15.00 -4.56
CA ASP A 195 -17.41 -15.77 -3.37
C ASP A 195 -16.17 -16.46 -2.80
N LEU A 196 -16.09 -16.47 -1.46
CA LEU A 196 -15.18 -17.36 -0.73
C LEU A 196 -15.73 -18.79 -0.84
N LYS A 197 -15.01 -19.67 -1.54
CA LYS A 197 -15.36 -21.10 -1.67
C LYS A 197 -14.87 -21.91 -0.48
#